data_AF-A0A9P3FY56-F1
#
_entry.id   AF-A0A9P3FY56-F1
#
_cell.length_a   1.000
_cell.length_b   1.000
_cell.length_c   1.000
_cell.angle_alpha   90.00
_cell.angle_beta   90.00
_cell.angle_gamma   90.00
#
_symmetry.space_group_name_H-M   'P 1'
#
loop_
_entity.id
_entity.type
_entity.pdbx_description
1 polymer ?
#
loop_
_entity_poly.entity_id
_entity_poly.type
_entity_poly.pdbx_seq_one_letter_code
_entity_poly.pdbx_strand_id
1 'polypeptide(L)'
;MLAATLSRRRILQTCLRSRPLQLRSYAVPPPQGKDEGELNIYNKLNDRFDPTELAVQDVSGGCGTFYAISIASEAFRGLSTVKQHRLVNEVLKKEIEGIHGLQLRTTTPESS
;
A
#
# COMPACT_ATOMS: atom_id res chain seq x y z
N MET A 1 54.43 -21.49 55.14
CA MET A 1 54.43 -20.04 55.40
C MET A 1 53.69 -19.32 54.28
N LEU A 2 52.56 -18.72 54.64
CA LEU A 2 51.86 -17.53 54.14
C LEU A 2 51.83 -17.18 52.62
N ALA A 3 50.58 -16.98 52.18
CA ALA A 3 50.14 -16.38 50.93
C ALA A 3 50.59 -14.92 50.75
N ALA A 4 50.65 -14.47 49.48
CA ALA A 4 50.43 -13.06 49.14
C ALA A 4 49.85 -12.93 47.72
N THR A 5 48.63 -12.40 47.71
CA THR A 5 47.78 -12.07 46.57
C THR A 5 48.27 -10.82 45.86
N LEU A 6 48.30 -10.83 44.53
CA LEU A 6 48.32 -9.60 43.73
C LEU A 6 47.25 -9.70 42.63
N SER A 7 46.03 -9.36 43.03
CA SER A 7 44.90 -9.08 42.16
C SER A 7 45.23 -7.87 41.27
N ARG A 8 45.62 -8.12 40.02
CA ARG A 8 45.79 -7.06 39.02
C ARG A 8 44.42 -6.71 38.42
N ARG A 9 44.03 -5.47 38.67
CA ARG A 9 42.79 -4.81 38.29
C ARG A 9 42.48 -4.99 36.80
N ARG A 10 41.25 -5.45 36.50
CA ARG A 10 40.61 -5.30 35.19
C ARG A 10 40.47 -3.80 34.89
N ILE A 11 41.11 -3.34 33.83
CA ILE A 11 40.77 -2.06 33.21
C ILE A 11 39.86 -2.38 32.03
N LEU A 12 38.61 -1.93 32.16
CA LEU A 12 37.60 -1.97 31.12
C LEU A 12 38.06 -1.05 29.99
N GLN A 13 38.48 -1.63 28.87
CA GLN A 13 38.74 -0.86 27.65
C GLN A 13 37.47 -0.89 26.81
N THR A 14 36.53 -0.01 27.15
CA THR A 14 35.37 0.30 26.31
C THR A 14 35.87 1.05 25.08
N CYS A 15 36.20 0.32 24.01
CA CYS A 15 36.32 0.92 22.69
C CYS A 15 34.93 1.42 22.26
N LEU A 16 34.66 2.70 22.53
CA LEU A 16 33.55 3.46 21.96
C LEU A 16 33.72 3.45 20.43
N ARG A 17 32.99 2.55 19.77
CA ARG A 17 32.97 2.46 18.31
C ARG A 17 32.04 3.55 17.78
N SER A 18 32.61 4.67 17.40
CA SER A 18 31.92 5.78 16.73
C SER A 18 31.29 5.28 15.44
N ARG A 19 29.99 4.97 15.46
CA ARG A 19 29.22 4.67 14.24
C ARG A 19 28.87 6.02 13.58
N PRO A 20 29.36 6.30 12.35
CA PRO A 20 28.86 7.46 11.63
C PRO A 20 27.36 7.28 11.39
N LEU A 21 26.58 8.31 11.71
CA LEU A 21 25.17 8.38 11.33
C LEU A 21 25.11 8.38 9.81
N GLN A 22 24.82 7.22 9.21
CA GLN A 22 24.51 7.14 7.79
C GLN A 22 23.18 7.85 7.58
N LEU A 23 23.24 9.06 7.01
CA LEU A 23 22.08 9.82 6.57
C LEU A 23 21.37 9.00 5.50
N ARG A 24 20.21 8.44 5.84
CA ARG A 24 19.39 7.70 4.88
C ARG A 24 18.73 8.72 3.94
N SER A 25 19.29 8.89 2.76
CA SER A 25 18.69 9.66 1.68
C SER A 25 17.47 8.90 1.16
N TYR A 26 16.27 9.33 1.54
CA TYR A 26 15.06 8.89 0.86
C TYR A 26 14.95 9.71 -0.43
N ALA A 27 15.39 9.15 -1.55
CA ALA A 27 15.00 9.65 -2.85
C ALA A 27 13.49 9.42 -2.95
N VAL A 28 12.71 10.49 -2.85
CA VAL A 28 11.27 10.45 -3.16
C VAL A 28 11.19 10.47 -4.68
N PRO A 29 10.81 9.36 -5.35
CA PRO A 29 10.60 9.41 -6.79
C PRO A 29 9.51 10.44 -7.11
N PRO A 30 9.64 11.17 -8.23
CA PRO A 30 8.64 12.14 -8.64
C PRO A 30 7.27 11.46 -8.77
N PRO A 31 6.15 12.14 -8.44
CA PRO A 31 4.81 11.60 -8.65
C PRO A 31 4.62 11.42 -10.16
N GLN A 32 4.78 10.19 -10.62
CA GLN A 32 4.62 9.84 -12.02
C GLN A 32 3.13 9.80 -12.33
N GLY A 33 2.75 10.13 -13.57
CA GLY A 33 1.36 10.07 -14.03
C GLY A 33 0.74 8.68 -13.86
N LYS A 34 -0.51 8.51 -14.29
CA LYS A 34 -1.25 7.26 -14.05
C LYS A 34 -0.44 6.03 -14.47
N ASP A 35 -0.26 5.09 -13.57
CA ASP A 35 0.50 3.86 -13.78
C ASP A 35 -0.25 2.93 -14.76
N GLU A 36 0.47 2.03 -15.44
CA GLU A 36 -0.12 1.08 -16.39
C GLU A 36 -1.19 0.21 -15.70
N GLY A 37 -0.95 -0.19 -14.45
CA GLY A 37 -1.90 -0.93 -13.63
C GLY A 37 -3.17 -0.14 -13.34
N GLU A 38 -3.05 1.14 -12.98
CA GLU A 38 -4.20 2.02 -12.73
C GLU A 38 -5.06 2.19 -13.98
N LEU A 39 -4.44 2.38 -15.14
CA LEU A 39 -5.14 2.54 -16.42
C LEU A 39 -5.91 1.28 -16.79
N ASN A 40 -5.32 0.10 -16.62
CA ASN A 40 -5.98 -1.16 -16.91
C ASN A 40 -7.20 -1.39 -16.00
N ILE A 41 -7.04 -1.16 -14.69
CA ILE A 41 -8.15 -1.24 -13.72
C ILE A 41 -9.24 -0.23 -14.06
N TYR A 42 -8.85 1.01 -14.37
CA TYR A 42 -9.77 2.09 -14.71
C TYR A 42 -10.65 1.73 -15.92
N ASN A 43 -10.03 1.30 -17.03
CA ASN A 43 -10.76 0.96 -18.25
C ASN A 43 -11.77 -0.16 -18.03
N LYS A 44 -11.38 -1.23 -17.30
CA LYS A 44 -12.29 -2.35 -17.03
C LYS A 44 -13.50 -1.96 -16.18
N LEU A 45 -13.28 -1.14 -15.16
CA LEU A 45 -14.37 -0.68 -14.31
C LEU A 45 -15.29 0.29 -15.07
N ASN A 46 -14.70 1.15 -15.91
CA ASN A 46 -15.42 2.05 -16.77
C ASN A 46 -16.33 1.28 -17.75
N ASP A 47 -15.78 0.31 -18.47
CA ASP A 47 -16.51 -0.49 -19.47
C ASP A 47 -17.64 -1.32 -18.85
N ARG A 48 -17.49 -1.75 -17.59
CA ARG A 48 -18.45 -2.65 -16.95
C ARG A 48 -19.58 -1.95 -16.22
N PHE A 49 -19.29 -0.83 -15.56
CA PHE A 49 -20.22 -0.21 -14.63
C PHE A 49 -20.70 1.18 -15.06
N ASP A 50 -20.15 1.74 -16.15
CA ASP A 50 -20.43 3.10 -16.64
C ASP A 50 -20.59 4.12 -15.48
N PRO A 51 -19.55 4.25 -14.63
CA PRO A 51 -19.67 4.98 -13.38
C PRO A 51 -19.73 6.49 -13.61
N THR A 52 -20.57 7.18 -12.84
CA THR A 52 -20.61 8.64 -12.80
C THR A 52 -19.30 9.22 -12.26
N GLU A 53 -18.70 8.55 -11.27
CA GLU A 53 -17.40 8.91 -10.72
C GLU A 53 -16.52 7.67 -10.56
N LEU A 54 -15.30 7.71 -11.08
CA LEU A 54 -14.32 6.64 -10.96
C LEU A 54 -12.93 7.22 -10.67
N ALA A 55 -12.38 6.84 -9.52
CA ALA A 55 -11.02 7.15 -9.11
C ALA A 55 -10.27 5.87 -8.76
N VAL A 56 -9.11 5.68 -9.38
CA VAL A 56 -8.16 4.60 -9.11
C VAL A 56 -6.82 5.26 -8.82
N GLN A 57 -6.21 4.92 -7.68
CA GLN A 57 -4.92 5.43 -7.24
C GLN A 57 -4.05 4.32 -6.68
N ASP A 58 -2.78 4.26 -7.07
CA ASP A 58 -1.74 3.44 -6.46
C ASP A 58 -1.30 4.09 -5.16
N VAL A 59 -1.50 3.38 -4.06
CA VAL A 59 -1.06 3.80 -2.72
C VAL A 59 0.18 3.04 -2.25
N SER A 60 0.75 2.18 -3.11
CA SER A 60 2.00 1.46 -2.84
C SER A 60 3.26 2.30 -3.14
N GLY A 61 3.11 3.51 -3.67
CA GLY A 61 4.22 4.41 -3.97
C GLY A 61 4.97 4.05 -5.25
N GLY A 62 4.29 3.50 -6.26
CA GLY A 62 4.87 3.12 -7.55
C GLY A 62 5.32 1.66 -7.64
N CYS A 63 4.90 0.81 -6.69
CA CYS A 63 5.15 -0.62 -6.74
C CYS A 63 4.03 -1.37 -7.49
N GLY A 64 2.86 -0.73 -7.68
CA GLY A 64 1.70 -1.33 -8.34
C GLY A 64 1.11 -2.53 -7.58
N THR A 65 1.37 -2.64 -6.27
CA THR A 65 0.95 -3.80 -5.47
C THR A 65 -0.32 -3.56 -4.65
N PHE A 66 -0.72 -2.28 -4.47
CA PHE A 66 -1.89 -1.93 -3.69
C PHE A 66 -2.60 -0.70 -4.25
N TYR A 67 -3.88 -0.86 -4.59
CA TYR A 67 -4.70 0.19 -5.20
C TYR A 67 -5.85 0.62 -4.30
N ALA A 68 -6.15 1.91 -4.30
CA ALA A 68 -7.36 2.49 -3.72
C ALA A 68 -8.33 2.85 -4.86
N ILE A 69 -9.53 2.26 -4.81
CA ILE A 69 -10.57 2.42 -5.83
C ILE A 69 -11.80 3.02 -5.18
N SER A 70 -12.28 4.14 -5.73
CA SER A 70 -13.56 4.76 -5.40
C SER A 70 -14.42 4.79 -6.65
N ILE A 71 -15.62 4.21 -6.56
CA ILE A 71 -16.54 4.10 -7.69
C ILE A 71 -17.96 4.48 -7.27
N ALA A 72 -18.55 5.40 -8.02
CA ALA A 72 -19.96 5.78 -7.93
C ALA A 72 -20.68 5.33 -9.20
N SER A 73 -21.68 4.44 -9.06
CA SER A 73 -22.46 3.94 -10.19
C SER A 73 -23.88 3.60 -9.77
N GLU A 74 -24.82 3.77 -10.70
CA GLU A 74 -26.21 3.30 -10.56
C GLU A 74 -26.32 1.78 -10.44
N ALA A 75 -25.33 1.04 -10.94
CA ALA A 75 -25.29 -0.42 -10.86
C ALA A 75 -25.29 -0.96 -9.42
N PHE A 76 -24.94 -0.11 -8.45
CA PHE A 76 -24.89 -0.46 -7.02
C PHE A 76 -26.20 -0.20 -6.28
N ARG A 77 -27.20 0.39 -6.94
CA ARG A 77 -28.48 0.75 -6.34
C ARG A 77 -29.23 -0.48 -5.83
N GLY A 78 -29.69 -0.43 -4.58
CA GLY A 78 -30.42 -1.52 -3.94
C GLY A 78 -29.58 -2.75 -3.57
N LEU A 79 -28.26 -2.70 -3.76
CA LEU A 79 -27.34 -3.77 -3.33
C LEU A 79 -26.75 -3.46 -1.95
N SER A 80 -26.47 -4.50 -1.16
CA SER A 80 -25.68 -4.33 0.07
C SER A 80 -24.20 -4.10 -0.26
N THR A 81 -23.47 -3.41 0.62
CA THR A 81 -22.03 -3.13 0.46
C THR A 81 -21.21 -4.39 0.12
N VAL A 82 -21.52 -5.52 0.76
CA VAL A 82 -20.85 -6.80 0.48
C VAL A 82 -21.11 -7.27 -0.96
N LYS A 83 -22.36 -7.15 -1.45
CA LYS A 83 -22.69 -7.53 -2.83
C LYS A 83 -22.03 -6.61 -3.85
N GLN A 84 -21.98 -5.30 -3.56
CA GLN A 84 -21.28 -4.32 -4.40
C GLN A 84 -19.79 -4.68 -4.51
N HIS A 85 -19.13 -4.94 -3.37
CA HIS A 85 -17.71 -5.33 -3.36
C HIS A 85 -17.48 -6.65 -4.10
N ARG A 86 -18.37 -7.64 -3.95
CA ARG A 86 -18.29 -8.88 -4.72
C ARG A 86 -18.36 -8.63 -6.22
N LEU A 87 -19.30 -7.79 -6.69
CA LEU A 87 -19.42 -7.48 -8.12
C LEU A 87 -18.13 -6.86 -8.68
N VAL A 88 -17.54 -5.91 -7.98
CA VAL A 88 -16.28 -5.28 -8.40
C VAL A 88 -15.14 -6.30 -8.39
N ASN A 89 -15.04 -7.11 -7.34
CA ASN A 89 -14.01 -8.13 -7.23
C ASN A 89 -14.10 -9.20 -8.34
N GLU A 90 -15.31 -9.58 -8.79
CA GLU A 90 -15.46 -10.53 -9.91
C GLU A 90 -14.91 -9.96 -11.22
N VAL A 91 -15.09 -8.66 -11.46
CA VAL A 91 -14.56 -7.98 -12.66
C VAL A 91 -13.04 -7.87 -12.62
N LEU A 92 -12.51 -7.56 -11.43
CA LEU A 92 -11.09 -7.38 -11.21
C LEU A 92 -10.35 -8.68 -10.90
N LYS A 93 -11.04 -9.81 -10.76
CA LYS A 93 -10.45 -11.09 -10.31
C LYS A 93 -9.16 -11.46 -11.04
N LYS A 94 -9.16 -11.31 -12.37
CA LYS A 94 -7.99 -11.61 -13.23
C LYS A 94 -6.81 -10.67 -12.99
N GLU A 95 -7.07 -9.42 -12.62
CA GLU A 95 -6.02 -8.42 -12.35
C GLU A 95 -5.55 -8.48 -10.88
N ILE A 96 -6.41 -8.94 -9.98
CA ILE A 96 -6.11 -9.07 -8.55
C ILE A 96 -5.20 -10.27 -8.25
N GLU A 97 -5.13 -11.27 -9.13
CA GLU A 97 -4.28 -12.46 -8.94
C GLU A 97 -2.80 -12.13 -8.68
N GLY A 98 -2.33 -10.96 -9.12
CA GLY A 98 -0.96 -10.48 -8.89
C GLY A 98 -0.80 -9.37 -7.83
N ILE A 99 -1.88 -8.80 -7.30
CA ILE A 99 -1.80 -7.67 -6.35
C ILE A 99 -1.88 -8.15 -4.90
N HIS A 100 -1.18 -7.46 -4.00
CA HIS A 100 -1.16 -7.81 -2.57
C HIS A 100 -2.49 -7.47 -1.88
N GLY A 101 -3.22 -6.48 -2.41
CA GLY A 101 -4.56 -6.11 -1.95
C GLY A 101 -5.09 -4.86 -2.63
N LEU A 102 -6.33 -4.50 -2.32
CA LEU A 102 -6.94 -3.24 -2.75
C LEU A 102 -7.89 -2.71 -1.67
N GLN A 103 -8.09 -1.40 -1.66
CA GLN A 103 -9.13 -0.72 -0.91
C GLN A 103 -10.26 -0.33 -1.85
N LEU A 104 -11.49 -0.78 -1.57
CA LEU A 104 -12.66 -0.47 -2.38
C LEU A 104 -13.66 0.39 -1.60
N ARG A 105 -14.12 1.47 -2.24
CA ARG A 105 -15.25 2.28 -1.79
C ARG A 105 -16.29 2.34 -2.90
N THR A 106 -17.48 1.86 -2.61
CA THR A 106 -18.63 1.91 -3.52
C THR A 106 -19.65 2.90 -2.99
N THR A 107 -20.11 3.79 -3.86
CA THR A 107 -21.18 4.76 -3.56
C THR A 107 -22.24 4.70 -4.65
N THR A 108 -23.45 5.12 -4.30
CA THR A 108 -24.53 5.37 -5.27
C THR A 108 -24.70 6.88 -5.41
N PRO A 109 -24.82 7.41 -6.63
CA PRO A 109 -24.86 8.87 -6.87
C PRO A 109 -26.09 9.56 -6.25
N GLU A 110 -27.15 8.79 -5.99
CA GLU A 110 -28.44 9.26 -5.42
C GLU A 110 -28.44 9.40 -3.88
N SER A 111 -27.30 9.17 -3.21
CA SER A 111 -27.22 9.22 -1.74
C SER A 111 -26.92 10.64 -1.23
N SER A 112 -27.85 11.57 -1.39
CA SER A 112 -27.87 12.87 -0.70
C SER A 112 -29.28 13.23 -0.27
#